data_AF-A0A4Q3APH2-F1
#
_entry.id   AF-A0A4Q3APH2-F1
#
_cell.length_a   1.000
_cell.length_b   1.000
_cell.length_c   1.000
_cell.angle_alpha   90.00
_cell.angle_beta   90.00
_cell.angle_gamma   90.00
#
_symmetry.space_group_name_H-M   'P 1'
#
loop_
_entity.id
_entity.type
_entity.pdbx_description
1 polymer ?
#
loop_
_entity_poly.entity_id
_entity_poly.type
_entity_poly.pdbx_seq_one_letter_code
_entity_poly.pdbx_strand_id
1 'polypeptide(L)'
;MDHNLQRYLNDHLAGSAGAVKLIDNLATRQEIPEEAAFFHSLKEKVEADREQLRDLLTRADLEESTALQVAGKLTATASKLKLDWEGMEPGELGMLEALEMLTLGIQGKRMLWVLLAELAPAFPEWEGIRFSDLELEAIEQRDAVEERRLQHGRDSLIDAERRAERVA
;
A
#
# COMPACT_ATOMS: atom_id res chain seq x y z
N MET A 1 26.78 10.14 0.70
CA MET A 1 25.51 9.40 0.62
C MET A 1 24.60 9.84 1.74
N ASP A 2 23.40 10.30 1.40
CA ASP A 2 22.36 10.63 2.38
C ASP A 2 21.77 9.32 2.95
N HIS A 3 22.36 8.87 4.05
CA HIS A 3 21.95 7.64 4.73
C HIS A 3 20.49 7.68 5.20
N ASN A 4 19.93 8.86 5.47
CA ASN A 4 18.55 8.99 5.91
C ASN A 4 17.57 8.84 4.75
N LEU A 5 17.86 9.49 3.62
CA LEU A 5 17.05 9.33 2.41
C LEU A 5 17.07 7.90 1.90
N GLN A 6 18.26 7.28 1.82
CA GLN A 6 18.38 5.89 1.39
C GLN A 6 17.56 4.95 2.28
N ARG A 7 17.66 5.10 3.62
CA ARG A 7 16.83 4.32 4.54
C ARG A 7 15.34 4.57 4.31
N TYR A 8 14.93 5.83 4.18
CA TYR A 8 13.53 6.21 4.01
C TYR A 8 12.91 5.59 2.76
N LEU A 9 13.57 5.69 1.61
CA LEU A 9 13.11 5.10 0.35
C LEU A 9 13.06 3.56 0.43
N ASN A 10 14.05 2.94 1.07
CA ASN A 10 14.09 1.49 1.24
C ASN A 10 13.00 0.96 2.20
N ASP A 11 12.67 1.70 3.25
CA ASP A 11 11.57 1.34 4.16
C ASP A 11 10.21 1.34 3.40
N HIS A 12 10.01 2.29 2.50
CA HIS A 12 8.83 2.33 1.60
C HIS A 12 8.84 1.22 0.53
N LEU A 13 10.00 0.90 -0.05
CA LEU A 13 10.14 -0.25 -0.96
C LEU A 13 9.84 -1.58 -0.26
N ALA A 14 10.20 -1.75 1.01
CA ALA A 14 9.86 -2.94 1.77
C ALA A 14 8.36 -3.00 2.10
N GLY A 15 7.77 -1.88 2.53
CA GLY A 15 6.32 -1.80 2.79
C GLY A 15 5.48 -2.14 1.56
N SER A 16 5.82 -1.56 0.41
CA SER A 16 5.12 -1.84 -0.86
C SER A 16 5.30 -3.28 -1.34
N ALA A 17 6.40 -3.97 -1.00
CA ALA A 17 6.55 -5.40 -1.31
C ALA A 17 5.57 -6.27 -0.50
N GLY A 18 5.28 -5.87 0.74
CA GLY A 18 4.21 -6.45 1.56
C GLY A 18 2.84 -6.21 0.92
N ALA A 19 2.57 -4.97 0.51
CA ALA A 19 1.30 -4.61 -0.15
C ALA A 19 1.04 -5.42 -1.43
N VAL A 20 2.05 -5.61 -2.30
CA VAL A 20 1.91 -6.43 -3.52
C VAL A 20 1.49 -7.86 -3.20
N LYS A 21 2.10 -8.49 -2.19
CA LYS A 21 1.72 -9.84 -1.74
C LYS A 21 0.30 -9.87 -1.17
N LEU A 22 -0.08 -8.82 -0.44
CA LEU A 22 -1.42 -8.68 0.10
C LEU A 22 -2.45 -8.63 -1.02
N ILE A 23 -2.26 -7.74 -1.99
CA ILE A 23 -3.17 -7.58 -3.11
C ILE A 23 -3.27 -8.88 -3.93
N ASP A 24 -2.15 -9.57 -4.15
CA ASP A 24 -2.13 -10.86 -4.87
C ASP A 24 -2.95 -11.95 -4.14
N ASN A 25 -2.81 -12.03 -2.81
CA ASN A 25 -3.61 -12.93 -1.99
C ASN A 25 -5.11 -12.56 -2.00
N LEU A 26 -5.45 -11.27 -2.01
CA LEU A 26 -6.85 -10.84 -2.12
C LEU A 26 -7.43 -11.15 -3.49
N ALA A 27 -6.68 -10.93 -4.58
CA ALA A 27 -7.09 -11.21 -5.95
C ALA A 27 -7.42 -12.69 -6.16
N THR A 28 -6.53 -13.59 -5.68
CA THR A 28 -6.77 -15.04 -5.74
C THR A 28 -7.94 -15.50 -4.86
N ARG A 29 -8.25 -14.69 -3.83
CA ARG A 29 -9.44 -14.71 -2.95
C ARG A 29 -10.80 -14.60 -3.66
N GLN A 30 -10.83 -13.87 -4.79
CA GLN A 30 -12.08 -13.38 -5.34
C GLN A 30 -12.78 -14.40 -6.24
N GLU A 31 -14.05 -14.67 -5.94
CA GLU A 31 -14.94 -15.43 -6.82
C GLU A 31 -15.59 -14.54 -7.90
N ILE A 32 -15.74 -13.25 -7.61
CA ILE A 32 -16.34 -12.27 -8.52
C ILE A 32 -15.26 -11.73 -9.47
N PRO A 33 -15.39 -11.90 -10.80
CA PRO A 33 -14.35 -11.48 -11.75
C PRO A 33 -14.02 -9.99 -11.71
N GLU A 34 -15.00 -9.14 -11.45
CA GLU A 34 -14.81 -7.69 -11.34
C GLU A 34 -13.95 -7.31 -10.12
N GLU A 35 -14.17 -7.97 -8.97
CA GLU A 35 -13.36 -7.76 -7.77
C GLU A 35 -11.93 -8.29 -7.96
N ALA A 36 -11.76 -9.44 -8.62
CA ALA A 36 -10.44 -9.94 -8.99
C ALA A 36 -9.69 -8.94 -9.89
N ALA A 37 -10.37 -8.41 -10.91
CA ALA A 37 -9.82 -7.43 -11.83
C ALA A 37 -9.43 -6.12 -11.13
N PHE A 38 -10.22 -5.66 -10.15
CA PHE A 38 -9.86 -4.52 -9.33
C PHE A 38 -8.52 -4.73 -8.61
N PHE A 39 -8.36 -5.85 -7.89
CA PHE A 39 -7.11 -6.12 -7.17
C PHE A 39 -5.93 -6.30 -8.13
N HIS A 40 -6.11 -6.93 -9.29
CA HIS A 40 -5.06 -7.00 -10.31
C HIS A 40 -4.64 -5.60 -10.79
N SER A 41 -5.59 -4.72 -11.10
CA SER A 41 -5.28 -3.34 -11.50
C SER A 41 -4.58 -2.56 -10.39
N LEU A 42 -5.03 -2.72 -9.13
CA LEU A 42 -4.37 -2.08 -7.99
C LEU A 42 -2.93 -2.58 -7.81
N LYS A 43 -2.68 -3.88 -8.01
CA LYS A 43 -1.34 -4.48 -7.95
C LYS A 43 -0.42 -3.87 -9.00
N GLU A 44 -0.87 -3.78 -10.26
CA GLU A 44 -0.09 -3.20 -11.36
C GLU A 44 0.32 -1.75 -11.06
N LYS A 45 -0.62 -0.95 -10.53
CA LYS A 45 -0.34 0.43 -10.11
C LYS A 45 0.70 0.51 -8.99
N VAL A 46 0.56 -0.32 -7.95
CA VAL A 46 1.53 -0.38 -6.84
C VAL A 46 2.90 -0.88 -7.33
N GLU A 47 2.95 -1.79 -8.31
CA GLU A 47 4.20 -2.23 -8.94
C GLU A 47 4.85 -1.10 -9.74
N ALA A 48 4.07 -0.29 -10.47
CA ALA A 48 4.58 0.90 -11.15
C ALA A 48 5.17 1.94 -10.17
N ASP A 49 4.49 2.21 -9.06
CA ASP A 49 4.99 3.07 -7.98
C ASP A 49 6.34 2.55 -7.41
N ARG A 50 6.49 1.24 -7.28
CA ARG A 50 7.71 0.60 -6.81
C ARG A 50 8.88 0.78 -7.76
N GLU A 51 8.63 0.61 -9.06
CA GLU A 51 9.65 0.89 -10.07
C GLU A 51 10.05 2.37 -10.06
N GLN A 52 9.09 3.28 -9.85
CA GLN A 52 9.40 4.70 -9.70
C GLN A 52 10.30 4.98 -8.49
N LEU A 53 10.12 4.29 -7.36
CA LEU A 53 11.03 4.39 -6.21
C LEU A 53 12.44 3.86 -6.49
N ARG A 54 12.55 2.78 -7.27
CA ARG A 54 13.84 2.22 -7.68
C ARG A 54 14.60 3.16 -8.61
N ASP A 55 13.88 3.80 -9.54
CA ASP A 55 14.43 4.84 -10.41
C ASP A 55 14.97 6.01 -9.59
N LEU A 56 14.23 6.47 -8.56
CA LEU A 56 14.67 7.56 -7.67
C LEU A 56 15.95 7.21 -6.88
N LEU A 57 16.04 5.98 -6.35
CA LEU A 57 17.27 5.48 -5.72
C LEU A 57 18.44 5.48 -6.71
N THR A 58 18.21 4.96 -7.92
CA THR A 58 19.23 4.85 -8.95
C THR A 58 19.76 6.22 -9.38
N ARG A 59 18.86 7.18 -9.62
CA ARG A 59 19.22 8.55 -10.03
C ARG A 59 20.03 9.28 -8.96
N ALA A 60 19.72 9.04 -7.69
CA ALA A 60 20.42 9.64 -6.54
C ALA A 60 21.70 8.88 -6.13
N ASP A 61 22.13 7.87 -6.91
CA ASP A 61 23.27 6.99 -6.60
C ASP A 61 23.15 6.36 -5.19
N LEU A 62 21.93 5.93 -4.84
CA LEU A 62 21.61 5.28 -3.57
C LEU A 62 21.32 3.79 -3.79
N GLU A 63 21.72 2.95 -2.84
CA GLU A 63 21.57 1.50 -2.97
C GLU A 63 20.19 1.01 -2.52
N GLU A 64 19.56 0.15 -3.33
CA GLU A 64 18.44 -0.70 -2.89
C GLU A 64 18.97 -1.70 -1.84
N SER A 65 18.37 -1.67 -0.66
CA SER A 65 18.68 -2.59 0.43
C SER A 65 18.07 -3.95 0.12
N THR A 66 18.84 -5.01 0.34
CA THR A 66 18.30 -6.37 0.18
C THR A 66 17.18 -6.63 1.19
N ALA A 67 16.18 -7.43 0.80
CA ALA A 67 15.04 -7.75 1.66
C ALA A 67 15.45 -8.29 3.06
N LEU A 68 16.57 -9.01 3.15
CA LEU A 68 17.16 -9.49 4.41
C LEU A 68 17.69 -8.35 5.30
N GLN A 69 18.34 -7.34 4.71
CA GLN A 69 18.85 -6.18 5.44
C GLN A 69 17.73 -5.27 5.96
N VAL A 70 16.63 -5.15 5.22
CA VAL A 70 15.48 -4.36 5.65
C VAL A 70 14.65 -5.09 6.70
N ALA A 71 14.46 -6.42 6.56
CA ALA A 71 13.77 -7.24 7.57
C ALA A 71 14.49 -7.24 8.94
N GLY A 72 15.82 -7.17 8.95
CA GLY A 72 16.62 -7.06 10.18
C GLY A 72 16.61 -5.67 10.84
N LYS A 73 16.18 -4.62 10.14
CA LYS A 73 16.05 -3.24 10.65
C LYS A 73 14.61 -2.87 11.03
N LEU A 74 13.61 -3.49 10.38
CA LEU A 74 12.17 -3.30 10.64
C LEU A 74 11.60 -4.24 11.72
N THR A 75 12.45 -4.93 12.48
CA THR A 75 12.10 -6.00 13.44
C THR A 75 11.15 -5.57 14.57
N ALA A 76 10.88 -4.28 14.74
CA ALA A 76 9.92 -3.77 15.72
C ALA A 76 8.55 -3.37 15.13
N THR A 77 8.44 -3.11 13.82
CA THR A 77 7.20 -2.60 13.19
C THR A 77 6.64 -3.54 12.13
N ALA A 78 7.51 -4.12 11.28
CA ALA A 78 7.06 -5.02 10.21
C ALA A 78 6.84 -6.46 10.67
N SER A 79 7.51 -6.90 11.74
CA SER A 79 7.27 -8.21 12.37
C SER A 79 5.84 -8.32 12.89
N LYS A 80 5.27 -7.24 13.43
CA LYS A 80 3.88 -7.17 13.86
C LYS A 80 2.91 -7.22 12.67
N LEU A 81 3.15 -6.40 11.63
CA LEU A 81 2.37 -6.46 10.38
C LEU A 81 2.43 -7.84 9.69
N LYS A 82 3.58 -8.51 9.72
CA LYS A 82 3.79 -9.83 9.11
C LYS A 82 3.17 -10.97 9.93
N LEU A 83 3.07 -10.83 11.24
CA LEU A 83 2.37 -11.76 12.14
C LEU A 83 0.85 -11.54 12.07
N ASP A 84 0.38 -10.30 11.98
CA ASP A 84 -1.03 -9.97 11.79
C ASP A 84 -1.52 -10.42 10.40
N TRP A 85 -0.63 -10.43 9.38
CA TRP A 85 -0.92 -10.97 8.04
C TRP A 85 -1.25 -12.47 8.01
N GLU A 86 -0.50 -13.28 8.77
CA GLU A 86 -0.81 -14.70 8.96
C GLU A 86 -1.99 -14.93 9.92
N GLY A 87 -2.35 -13.89 10.69
CA GLY A 87 -3.45 -13.87 11.66
C GLY A 87 -4.79 -13.37 11.14
N MET A 88 -4.88 -12.85 9.90
CA MET A 88 -6.16 -12.47 9.29
C MET A 88 -7.01 -13.74 9.12
N GLU A 89 -8.08 -13.85 9.91
CA GLU A 89 -8.98 -15.00 9.83
C GLU A 89 -9.66 -15.05 8.45
N PRO A 90 -9.81 -16.25 7.86
CA PRO A 90 -10.61 -16.40 6.65
C PRO A 90 -12.04 -15.92 6.88
N GLY A 91 -12.51 -14.93 6.11
CA GLY A 91 -13.89 -14.43 6.21
C GLY A 91 -14.01 -12.94 5.95
N GLU A 92 -15.22 -12.40 6.19
CA GLU A 92 -15.55 -11.00 5.89
C GLU A 92 -14.76 -9.99 6.74
N LEU A 93 -14.46 -10.33 8.00
CA LEU A 93 -13.66 -9.48 8.89
C LEU A 93 -12.20 -9.37 8.42
N GLY A 94 -11.59 -10.49 8.00
CA GLY A 94 -10.22 -10.48 7.47
C GLY A 94 -10.09 -9.68 6.16
N MET A 95 -11.14 -9.65 5.33
CA MET A 95 -11.18 -8.78 4.15
C MET A 95 -11.23 -7.29 4.54
N LEU A 96 -12.05 -6.93 5.53
CA LEU A 96 -12.12 -5.56 6.03
C LEU A 96 -10.75 -5.08 6.56
N GLU A 97 -10.11 -5.89 7.42
CA GLU A 97 -8.79 -5.58 7.99
C GLU A 97 -7.72 -5.46 6.90
N ALA A 98 -7.77 -6.30 5.86
CA ALA A 98 -6.88 -6.23 4.72
C ALA A 98 -7.04 -4.92 3.92
N LEU A 99 -8.28 -4.48 3.69
CA LEU A 99 -8.59 -3.22 3.02
C LEU A 99 -8.19 -1.99 3.86
N GLU A 100 -8.32 -2.06 5.19
CA GLU A 100 -7.77 -1.05 6.11
C GLU A 100 -6.25 -0.94 6.01
N MET A 101 -5.57 -2.08 5.98
CA MET A 101 -4.12 -2.11 5.84
C MET A 101 -3.65 -1.54 4.50
N LEU A 102 -4.36 -1.84 3.40
CA LEU A 102 -4.10 -1.24 2.09
C LEU A 102 -4.33 0.27 2.11
N THR A 103 -5.41 0.74 2.74
CA THR A 103 -5.71 2.17 2.85
C THR A 103 -4.58 2.92 3.58
N LEU A 104 -4.10 2.38 4.70
CA LEU A 104 -2.97 2.94 5.44
C LEU A 104 -1.67 2.92 4.62
N GLY A 105 -1.39 1.82 3.92
CA GLY A 105 -0.24 1.69 3.04
C GLY A 105 -0.23 2.70 1.89
N ILE A 106 -1.37 2.89 1.22
CA ILE A 106 -1.54 3.86 0.13
C ILE A 106 -1.42 5.29 0.67
N GLN A 107 -1.97 5.59 1.85
CA GLN A 107 -1.78 6.88 2.49
C GLN A 107 -0.30 7.12 2.87
N GLY A 108 0.41 6.09 3.32
CA GLY A 108 1.87 6.13 3.53
C GLY A 108 2.64 6.47 2.25
N LYS A 109 2.30 5.81 1.15
CA LYS A 109 2.83 6.08 -0.20
C LYS A 109 2.54 7.51 -0.66
N ARG A 110 1.34 8.03 -0.40
CA ARG A 110 0.99 9.43 -0.72
C ARG A 110 1.88 10.41 0.05
N MET A 111 2.06 10.21 1.36
CA MET A 111 2.92 11.06 2.19
C MET A 111 4.37 11.07 1.70
N LEU A 112 4.86 9.93 1.21
CA LEU A 112 6.16 9.83 0.54
C LEU A 112 6.21 10.74 -0.69
N TRP A 113 5.25 10.64 -1.61
CA TRP A 113 5.23 11.45 -2.83
C TRP A 113 5.18 12.96 -2.56
N VAL A 114 4.35 13.37 -1.59
CA VAL A 114 4.30 14.78 -1.15
C VAL A 114 5.65 15.23 -0.60
N LEU A 115 6.30 14.45 0.25
CA LEU A 115 7.60 14.81 0.81
C LEU A 115 8.69 14.87 -0.27
N LEU A 116 8.71 13.93 -1.22
CA LEU A 116 9.71 13.95 -2.29
C LEU A 116 9.51 15.13 -3.24
N ALA A 117 8.27 15.60 -3.45
CA ALA A 117 8.02 16.84 -4.20
C ALA A 117 8.67 18.06 -3.53
N GLU A 118 8.56 18.17 -2.20
CA GLU A 118 9.20 19.24 -1.42
C GLU A 118 10.74 19.15 -1.43
N LEU A 119 11.26 17.92 -1.48
CA LEU A 119 12.70 17.67 -1.52
C LEU A 119 13.30 17.83 -2.93
N ALA A 120 12.50 17.68 -3.99
CA ALA A 120 12.97 17.66 -5.37
C ALA A 120 13.92 18.83 -5.76
N PRO A 121 13.75 20.08 -5.28
CA PRO A 121 14.70 21.15 -5.58
C PRO A 121 16.13 20.90 -5.09
N ALA A 122 16.32 20.02 -4.10
CA ALA A 122 17.64 19.61 -3.60
C ALA A 122 18.27 18.44 -4.37
N PHE A 123 17.52 17.81 -5.29
CA PHE A 123 17.94 16.63 -6.06
C PHE A 123 17.75 16.89 -7.56
N PRO A 124 18.68 17.61 -8.22
CA PRO A 124 18.62 17.87 -9.67
C PRO A 124 18.48 16.60 -10.52
N GLU A 125 19.01 15.47 -10.07
CA GLU A 125 18.87 14.16 -10.70
C GLU A 125 17.42 13.66 -10.81
N TRP A 126 16.48 14.21 -10.01
CA TRP A 126 15.06 13.90 -10.07
C TRP A 126 14.28 14.82 -11.03
N GLU A 127 14.97 15.61 -11.85
CA GLU A 127 14.35 16.41 -12.89
C GLU A 127 13.43 15.57 -13.79
N GLY A 128 12.26 16.12 -14.10
CA GLY A 128 11.24 15.48 -14.94
C GLY A 128 10.30 14.51 -14.21
N ILE A 129 10.53 14.19 -12.93
CA ILE A 129 9.58 13.41 -12.13
C ILE A 129 8.37 14.28 -11.76
N ARG A 130 7.18 13.81 -12.12
CA ARG A 130 5.91 14.48 -11.81
C ARG A 130 5.31 13.93 -10.51
N PHE A 131 5.87 14.36 -9.37
CA PHE A 131 5.40 13.90 -8.06
C PHE A 131 3.92 14.23 -7.79
N SER A 132 3.38 15.31 -8.38
CA SER A 132 1.95 15.64 -8.30
C SER A 132 1.06 14.56 -8.89
N ASP A 133 1.51 13.90 -9.95
CA ASP A 133 0.72 12.87 -10.65
C ASP A 133 0.76 11.58 -9.84
N LEU A 134 1.90 11.26 -9.22
CA LEU A 134 2.04 10.14 -8.29
C LEU A 134 1.20 10.35 -7.01
N GLU A 135 1.11 11.58 -6.51
CA GLU A 135 0.21 11.92 -5.40
C GLU A 135 -1.26 11.70 -5.82
N LEU A 136 -1.66 12.23 -6.97
CA LEU A 136 -3.03 12.10 -7.48
C LEU A 136 -3.40 10.62 -7.64
N GLU A 137 -2.52 9.81 -8.23
CA GLU A 137 -2.76 8.38 -8.39
C GLU A 137 -2.90 7.68 -7.03
N ALA A 138 -2.11 8.06 -6.02
CA ALA A 138 -2.27 7.55 -4.67
C ALA A 138 -3.64 7.90 -4.04
N ILE A 139 -4.16 9.10 -4.32
CA ILE A 139 -5.50 9.51 -3.87
C ILE A 139 -6.57 8.64 -4.54
N GLU A 140 -6.49 8.47 -5.86
CA GLU A 140 -7.44 7.65 -6.63
C GLU A 140 -7.41 6.17 -6.20
N GLN A 141 -6.22 5.61 -5.99
CA GLN A 141 -6.06 4.25 -5.46
C GLN A 141 -6.70 4.12 -4.07
N ARG A 142 -6.51 5.10 -3.18
CA ARG A 142 -7.10 5.10 -1.83
C ARG A 142 -8.62 5.12 -1.92
N ASP A 143 -9.19 6.00 -2.73
CA ASP A 143 -10.64 6.16 -2.85
C ASP A 143 -11.31 4.88 -3.35
N ALA A 144 -10.71 4.20 -4.31
CA ALA A 144 -11.21 2.93 -4.82
C ALA A 144 -11.13 1.78 -3.81
N VAL A 145 -10.13 1.79 -2.92
CA VAL A 145 -10.03 0.84 -1.79
C VAL A 145 -11.02 1.19 -0.68
N GLU A 146 -11.20 2.48 -0.37
CA GLU A 146 -12.11 2.94 0.69
C GLU A 146 -13.56 2.60 0.37
N GLU A 147 -13.98 2.70 -0.90
CA GLU A 147 -15.33 2.29 -1.32
C GLU A 147 -15.62 0.82 -0.93
N ARG A 148 -14.67 -0.08 -1.23
CA ARG A 148 -14.77 -1.51 -0.87
C ARG A 148 -14.70 -1.73 0.63
N ARG A 149 -13.82 -1.01 1.33
CA ARG A 149 -13.66 -1.10 2.78
C ARG A 149 -14.97 -0.75 3.49
N LEU A 150 -15.62 0.34 3.06
CA LEU A 150 -16.91 0.75 3.62
C LEU A 150 -18.02 -0.25 3.30
N GLN A 151 -18.01 -0.85 2.11
CA GLN A 151 -18.98 -1.90 1.77
C GLN A 151 -18.81 -3.12 2.67
N HIS A 152 -17.59 -3.65 2.77
CA HIS A 152 -17.30 -4.82 3.60
C HIS A 152 -17.52 -4.54 5.09
N GLY A 153 -17.23 -3.33 5.57
CA GLY A 153 -17.54 -2.93 6.94
C GLY A 153 -19.04 -2.95 7.25
N ARG A 154 -19.89 -2.55 6.30
CA ARG A 154 -21.37 -2.64 6.47
C ARG A 154 -21.84 -4.09 6.51
N ASP A 155 -21.25 -4.94 5.68
CA ASP A 155 -21.69 -6.33 5.53
C ASP A 155 -21.25 -7.21 6.71
N SER A 156 -20.03 -6.98 7.22
CA SER A 156 -19.38 -7.79 8.26
C SER A 156 -19.64 -7.33 9.70
N LEU A 157 -19.82 -6.03 9.95
CA LEU A 157 -19.91 -5.49 11.32
C LEU A 157 -21.34 -5.30 11.83
N ILE A 158 -22.35 -5.45 10.98
CA ILE A 158 -23.75 -5.29 11.36
C ILE A 158 -24.45 -6.65 11.41
N ASP A 159 -24.87 -7.08 12.59
CA ASP A 159 -25.68 -8.29 12.74
C ASP A 159 -27.00 -8.21 11.97
N ALA A 160 -27.47 -9.35 11.46
CA ALA A 160 -28.65 -9.45 10.60
C ALA A 160 -29.92 -8.88 11.25
N GLU A 161 -30.07 -9.05 12.57
CA GLU A 161 -31.22 -8.53 13.33
C GLU A 161 -31.25 -6.99 13.32
N ARG A 162 -30.11 -6.32 13.48
CA ARG A 162 -30.03 -4.84 13.40
C ARG A 162 -30.24 -4.30 11.98
N ARG A 163 -29.98 -5.10 10.94
CA ARG A 163 -30.28 -4.71 9.55
C ARG A 163 -31.79 -4.72 9.29
N ALA A 164 -32.51 -5.70 9.81
CA ALA A 164 -33.96 -5.82 9.64
C ALA A 164 -34.73 -4.66 10.31
N GLU A 165 -34.28 -4.18 11.48
CA GLU A 165 -34.91 -3.08 12.22
C GLU A 165 -34.75 -1.70 11.55
N ARG A 166 -33.80 -1.51 10.62
CA ARG A 166 -33.57 -0.23 9.92
C ARG A 166 -34.38 -0.07 8.62
N VAL A 167 -34.91 -1.17 8.09
CA VAL A 167 -35.70 -1.18 6.84
C VAL A 167 -37.21 -1.19 7.12
N ALA A 168 -37.60 -1.46 8.37
CA ALA A 168 -38.97 -1.35 8.88
C ALA A 168 -39.30 0.08 9.32
#